data_AF-A0AAX7TP26-F1
#
_entry.id   AF-A0AAX7TP26-F1
#
_cell.length_a   1.000
_cell.length_b   1.000
_cell.length_c   1.000
_cell.angle_alpha   90.00
_cell.angle_beta   90.00
_cell.angle_gamma   90.00
#
_symmetry.space_group_name_H-M   'P 1'
#
loop_
_entity.id
_entity.type
_entity.pdbx_description
1 polymer ?
#
loop_
_entity_poly.entity_id
_entity_poly.type
_entity_poly.pdbx_seq_one_letter_code
_entity_poly.pdbx_strand_id
1 'polypeptide(L)'
;SACLSAETYSNPLAPEGHDMDDHRAAAQSKLTNDDFRKLLMTPRATPSSAPPSKSRHHEMPRDYNEDEDPAARRRKKKSYYAKLRQQEMERERELAEKYRDRARERRDGVNKDYEETELISTTANYRAVGPTAEADKSAAEKRRQLIQESKFLGGDMEHTHLVKGLDFALLQKVRAEITSKEKEEEDMMEKVQKEAKNIYRVVFRSGVTERNELFLPALWGP
;
A
#
# COMPACT_ATOMS: atom_id res chain seq x y z
N SER A 1 -33.95 41.41 -5.57
CA SER A 1 -33.89 40.63 -6.81
C SER A 1 -32.62 40.94 -7.57
N ALA A 2 -31.73 39.97 -7.72
CA ALA A 2 -30.73 39.93 -8.78
C ALA A 2 -30.30 38.46 -8.94
N CYS A 3 -30.86 37.80 -9.96
CA CYS A 3 -30.44 36.48 -10.44
C CYS A 3 -29.73 36.69 -11.78
N LEU A 4 -28.43 36.43 -11.86
CA LEU A 4 -27.62 36.21 -13.08
C LEU A 4 -26.37 35.47 -12.58
N SER A 5 -25.83 34.38 -13.11
CA SER A 5 -26.03 33.65 -14.38
C SER A 5 -25.27 32.33 -14.22
N ALA A 6 -25.92 31.19 -14.44
CA ALA A 6 -25.25 29.89 -14.48
C ALA A 6 -24.58 29.71 -15.85
N GLU A 7 -23.25 29.79 -15.89
CA GLU A 7 -22.51 29.44 -17.11
C GLU A 7 -22.57 27.92 -17.33
N THR A 8 -23.23 27.54 -18.40
CA THR A 8 -23.32 26.17 -18.90
C THR A 8 -22.02 25.85 -19.63
N TYR A 9 -21.13 25.10 -18.98
CA TYR A 9 -19.88 24.66 -19.59
C TYR A 9 -20.19 23.58 -20.65
N SER A 10 -20.30 23.99 -21.91
CA SER A 10 -20.44 23.09 -23.05
C SER A 10 -19.06 22.80 -23.67
N ASN A 11 -18.69 21.53 -23.74
CA ASN A 11 -17.44 21.08 -24.35
C ASN A 11 -17.48 21.36 -25.87
N PRO A 12 -16.53 22.10 -26.48
CA PRO A 12 -16.61 22.48 -27.87
C PRO A 12 -16.53 21.25 -28.80
N LEU A 13 -17.35 21.28 -29.85
CA LEU A 13 -17.43 20.24 -30.87
C LEU A 13 -16.08 20.12 -31.62
N ALA A 14 -15.63 18.88 -31.82
CA ALA A 14 -14.37 18.60 -32.50
C ALA A 14 -14.39 19.13 -33.95
N PRO A 15 -13.27 19.72 -34.45
CA PRO A 15 -13.21 20.34 -35.76
C PRO A 15 -13.47 19.34 -36.90
N GLU A 16 -14.19 19.80 -37.89
CA GLU A 16 -14.64 19.01 -39.04
C GLU A 16 -13.48 18.85 -40.04
N GLY A 17 -12.99 17.61 -40.20
CA GLY A 17 -11.88 17.29 -41.10
C GLY A 17 -10.94 16.15 -40.68
N HIS A 18 -11.31 15.30 -39.72
CA HIS A 18 -10.56 14.06 -39.47
C HIS A 18 -11.14 12.94 -40.34
N ASP A 19 -10.61 12.79 -41.55
CA ASP A 19 -10.78 11.58 -42.35
C ASP A 19 -10.33 10.37 -41.50
N MET A 20 -11.29 9.55 -41.09
CA MET A 20 -11.00 8.27 -40.45
C MET A 20 -10.60 7.34 -41.58
N ASP A 21 -9.29 7.23 -41.84
CA ASP A 21 -8.74 6.18 -42.70
C ASP A 21 -9.42 4.86 -42.34
N ASP A 22 -10.05 4.25 -43.35
CA ASP A 22 -10.90 3.08 -43.23
C ASP A 22 -10.08 1.89 -42.71
N HIS A 23 -9.96 1.77 -41.39
CA HIS A 23 -9.19 0.76 -40.66
C HIS A 23 -9.67 -0.67 -40.97
N ARG A 24 -10.75 -0.83 -41.72
CA ARG A 24 -11.29 -2.11 -42.17
C ARG A 24 -10.39 -2.82 -43.18
N ALA A 25 -9.62 -2.10 -44.00
CA ALA A 25 -8.69 -2.72 -44.96
C ALA A 25 -7.44 -3.32 -44.29
N ALA A 26 -6.97 -2.71 -43.20
CA ALA A 26 -5.78 -3.18 -42.47
C ALA A 26 -6.05 -4.41 -41.57
N ALA A 27 -7.30 -4.84 -41.43
CA ALA A 27 -7.69 -5.98 -40.60
C ALA A 27 -7.61 -7.33 -41.33
N GLN A 28 -7.49 -7.35 -42.66
CA GLN A 28 -7.49 -8.60 -43.45
C GLN A 28 -6.12 -9.30 -43.50
N SER A 29 -5.03 -8.63 -43.16
CA SER A 29 -3.65 -9.17 -43.27
C SER A 29 -2.92 -9.35 -41.94
N LYS A 30 -3.62 -9.19 -40.81
CA LYS A 30 -3.00 -9.29 -39.48
C LYS A 30 -3.33 -10.65 -38.88
N LEU A 31 -2.30 -11.48 -38.74
CA LEU A 31 -2.33 -12.78 -38.05
C LEU A 31 -3.26 -12.71 -36.83
N THR A 32 -4.22 -13.63 -36.77
CA THR A 32 -5.25 -13.60 -35.73
C THR A 32 -4.68 -14.07 -34.39
N ASN A 33 -5.38 -13.80 -33.30
CA ASN A 33 -4.97 -14.29 -31.97
C ASN A 33 -4.81 -15.83 -31.95
N ASP A 34 -5.56 -16.54 -32.80
CA ASP A 34 -5.43 -17.99 -32.95
C ASP A 34 -4.12 -18.42 -33.62
N ASP A 35 -3.55 -17.64 -34.54
CA ASP A 35 -2.22 -17.91 -35.07
C ASP A 35 -1.13 -17.67 -34.01
N PHE A 36 -1.33 -16.69 -33.12
CA PHE A 36 -0.44 -16.49 -31.97
C PHE A 36 -0.52 -17.65 -30.98
N ARG A 37 -1.72 -18.19 -30.72
CA ARG A 37 -1.92 -19.40 -29.91
C ARG A 37 -1.23 -20.61 -30.53
N LYS A 38 -1.32 -20.79 -31.85
CA LYS A 38 -0.61 -21.87 -32.56
C LYS A 38 0.91 -21.73 -32.45
N LEU A 39 1.43 -20.51 -32.50
CA LEU A 39 2.88 -20.25 -32.32
C LEU A 39 3.36 -20.61 -30.90
N LEU A 40 2.51 -20.43 -29.89
CA LEU A 40 2.83 -20.80 -28.51
C LEU A 40 2.69 -22.31 -28.22
N MET A 41 1.77 -22.97 -28.92
CA MET A 41 1.50 -24.41 -28.75
C MET A 41 2.41 -25.31 -29.59
N THR A 42 3.07 -24.75 -30.61
CA THR A 42 4.07 -25.48 -31.39
C THR A 42 5.40 -25.45 -30.63
N PRO A 43 5.94 -26.60 -30.16
CA PRO A 43 7.24 -26.62 -29.50
C PRO A 43 8.29 -26.10 -30.50
N ARG A 44 8.97 -25.02 -30.11
CA ARG A 44 10.04 -24.39 -30.88
C ARG A 44 11.05 -25.45 -31.32
N ALA A 45 11.28 -25.59 -32.63
CA ALA A 45 12.24 -26.54 -33.16
C ALA A 45 13.61 -26.33 -32.50
N THR A 46 14.14 -27.39 -31.89
CA THR A 46 15.45 -27.42 -31.23
C THR A 46 16.55 -27.36 -32.29
N PRO A 47 17.53 -26.44 -32.21
CA PRO A 47 18.67 -26.45 -33.12
C PRO A 47 19.50 -27.73 -32.93
N SER A 48 19.89 -28.38 -34.04
CA SER A 48 20.58 -29.67 -34.10
C SER A 48 22.03 -29.68 -33.58
N SER A 49 22.52 -28.61 -32.95
CA SER A 49 23.91 -28.51 -32.50
C SER A 49 23.98 -28.06 -31.04
N ALA A 50 24.36 -28.98 -30.16
CA ALA A 50 24.66 -28.68 -28.77
C ALA A 50 25.99 -27.90 -28.64
N PRO A 51 26.09 -26.85 -27.82
CA PRO A 51 27.36 -26.24 -27.46
C PRO A 51 28.12 -27.13 -26.46
N PRO A 52 29.47 -27.09 -26.44
CA PRO A 52 30.27 -27.93 -25.55
C PRO A 52 30.00 -27.57 -24.09
N SER A 53 29.70 -28.59 -23.27
CA SER A 53 29.52 -28.47 -21.84
C SER A 53 30.85 -28.13 -21.16
N LYS A 54 31.03 -26.90 -20.70
CA LYS A 54 32.07 -26.58 -19.71
C LYS A 54 31.59 -27.08 -18.35
N SER A 55 32.18 -28.17 -17.87
CA SER A 55 32.09 -28.62 -16.49
C SER A 55 32.76 -27.59 -15.58
N ARG A 56 31.97 -26.74 -14.92
CA ARG A 56 32.46 -25.96 -13.77
C ARG A 56 32.54 -26.91 -12.59
N HIS A 57 33.76 -27.15 -12.10
CA HIS A 57 34.00 -27.72 -10.78
C HIS A 57 33.21 -26.93 -9.74
N HIS A 58 32.34 -27.60 -8.99
CA HIS A 58 31.59 -27.03 -7.87
C HIS A 58 32.21 -27.56 -6.58
N GLU A 59 32.98 -26.74 -5.88
CA GLU A 59 33.40 -27.03 -4.51
C GLU A 59 32.25 -26.67 -3.54
N MET A 60 31.98 -27.58 -2.61
CA MET A 60 31.00 -27.46 -1.52
C MET A 60 31.61 -26.68 -0.33
N PRO A 61 30.81 -26.18 0.64
CA PRO A 61 30.23 -24.84 0.59
C PRO A 61 30.93 -23.90 1.58
N ARG A 62 31.23 -22.67 1.15
CA ARG A 62 31.42 -21.56 2.11
C ARG A 62 30.07 -21.25 2.74
N ASP A 63 30.06 -21.05 4.04
CA ASP A 63 28.90 -20.62 4.82
C ASP A 63 28.22 -19.44 4.11
N TYR A 64 27.11 -19.71 3.43
CA TYR A 64 26.50 -18.77 2.49
C TYR A 64 25.66 -17.80 3.31
N ASN A 65 26.21 -16.61 3.55
CA ASN A 65 25.45 -15.52 4.13
C ASN A 65 24.55 -14.91 3.04
N GLU A 66 23.28 -15.30 3.04
CA GLU A 66 22.27 -14.82 2.09
C GLU A 66 22.07 -13.29 2.17
N ASP A 67 22.50 -12.65 3.26
CA ASP A 67 22.37 -11.19 3.42
C ASP A 67 23.49 -10.40 2.72
N GLU A 68 24.58 -11.04 2.28
CA GLU A 68 25.62 -10.38 1.49
C GLU A 68 25.44 -10.55 -0.03
N ASP A 69 24.65 -11.53 -0.48
CA ASP A 69 24.42 -11.76 -1.91
C ASP A 69 23.44 -10.71 -2.51
N PRO A 70 23.88 -9.86 -3.46
CA PRO A 70 23.01 -8.91 -4.14
C PRO A 70 21.81 -9.56 -4.85
N ALA A 71 21.96 -10.80 -5.32
CA ALA A 71 20.88 -11.56 -5.96
C ALA A 71 19.81 -11.99 -4.94
N ALA A 72 20.22 -12.37 -3.72
CA ALA A 72 19.30 -12.72 -2.65
C ALA A 72 18.55 -11.48 -2.13
N ARG A 73 19.24 -10.34 -1.96
CA ARG A 73 18.59 -9.05 -1.65
C ARG A 73 17.54 -8.66 -2.69
N ARG A 74 17.83 -8.87 -3.98
CA ARG A 74 16.87 -8.62 -5.08
C ARG A 74 15.66 -9.54 -5.01
N ARG A 75 15.85 -10.83 -4.67
CA ARG A 75 14.76 -11.81 -4.48
C ARG A 75 13.88 -11.45 -3.28
N LYS A 76 14.49 -11.14 -2.13
CA LYS A 76 13.79 -10.69 -0.91
C LYS A 76 12.94 -9.44 -1.19
N LYS A 77 13.51 -8.42 -1.86
CA LYS A 77 12.78 -7.20 -2.27
C LYS A 77 11.61 -7.51 -3.21
N LYS A 78 11.80 -8.36 -4.22
CA LYS A 78 10.71 -8.75 -5.14
C LYS A 78 9.58 -9.50 -4.41
N SER A 79 9.93 -10.44 -3.53
CA SER A 79 8.93 -11.16 -2.73
C SER A 79 8.19 -10.24 -1.76
N TYR A 80 8.85 -9.22 -1.22
CA TYR A 80 8.25 -8.24 -0.33
C TYR A 80 7.16 -7.42 -1.05
N TYR A 81 7.47 -6.82 -2.20
CA TYR A 81 6.46 -6.09 -2.98
C TYR A 81 5.35 -6.99 -3.53
N ALA A 82 5.66 -8.25 -3.87
CA ALA A 82 4.65 -9.21 -4.27
C ALA A 82 3.67 -9.53 -3.13
N LYS A 83 4.17 -9.71 -1.90
CA LYS A 83 3.33 -9.90 -0.70
C LYS A 83 2.49 -8.67 -0.40
N LEU A 84 3.05 -7.46 -0.54
CA LEU A 84 2.32 -6.22 -0.32
C LEU A 84 1.13 -6.07 -1.31
N ARG A 85 1.37 -6.38 -2.60
CA ARG A 85 0.32 -6.39 -3.62
C ARG A 85 -0.72 -7.48 -3.39
N GLN A 86 -0.32 -8.65 -2.88
CA GLN A 86 -1.26 -9.70 -2.49
C GLN A 86 -2.15 -9.26 -1.33
N GLN A 87 -1.58 -8.63 -0.30
CA GLN A 87 -2.32 -8.13 0.85
C GLN A 87 -3.32 -7.03 0.44
N GLU A 88 -2.94 -6.15 -0.49
CA GLU A 88 -3.83 -5.15 -1.07
C GLU A 88 -4.99 -5.79 -1.84
N MET A 89 -4.69 -6.77 -2.71
CA MET A 89 -5.70 -7.52 -3.46
C MET A 89 -6.64 -8.34 -2.57
N GLU A 90 -6.11 -8.93 -1.50
CA GLU A 90 -6.89 -9.70 -0.53
C GLU A 90 -7.83 -8.79 0.27
N ARG A 91 -7.34 -7.61 0.70
CA ARG A 91 -8.16 -6.59 1.35
C ARG A 91 -9.28 -6.08 0.43
N GLU A 92 -8.97 -5.84 -0.84
CA GLU A 92 -9.95 -5.40 -1.83
C GLU A 92 -10.99 -6.49 -2.12
N ARG A 93 -10.55 -7.75 -2.17
CA ARG A 93 -11.43 -8.91 -2.30
C ARG A 93 -12.34 -9.09 -1.08
N GLU A 94 -11.82 -8.94 0.14
CA GLU A 94 -12.62 -9.02 1.36
C GLU A 94 -13.69 -7.91 1.39
N LEU A 95 -13.33 -6.69 0.98
CA LEU A 95 -14.28 -5.59 0.82
C LEU A 95 -15.35 -5.89 -0.24
N ALA A 96 -14.98 -6.52 -1.34
CA ALA A 96 -15.90 -6.93 -2.40
C ALA A 96 -16.82 -8.08 -1.97
N GLU A 97 -16.31 -9.06 -1.22
CA GLU A 97 -17.12 -10.16 -0.64
C GLU A 97 -18.11 -9.63 0.41
N LYS A 98 -17.74 -8.58 1.14
CA LYS A 98 -18.63 -7.87 2.08
C LYS A 98 -19.64 -6.96 1.37
N TYR A 99 -19.44 -6.64 0.09
CA TYR A 99 -20.37 -5.80 -0.66
C TYR A 99 -21.58 -6.61 -1.13
N ARG A 100 -22.76 -6.26 -0.62
CA ARG A 100 -24.03 -6.82 -1.07
C ARG A 100 -24.47 -6.15 -2.38
N ASP A 101 -24.35 -6.86 -3.50
CA ASP A 101 -24.81 -6.40 -4.82
C ASP A 101 -26.34 -6.49 -4.93
N ARG A 102 -27.02 -5.48 -4.38
CA ARG A 102 -28.48 -5.36 -4.39
C ARG A 102 -29.06 -5.22 -5.82
N ALA A 103 -28.27 -4.77 -6.80
CA ALA A 103 -28.71 -4.64 -8.19
C ALA A 103 -28.81 -6.02 -8.86
N ARG A 104 -27.83 -6.89 -8.61
CA ARG A 104 -27.85 -8.29 -9.04
C ARG A 104 -28.96 -9.10 -8.36
N GLU A 105 -29.15 -8.93 -7.06
CA GLU A 105 -30.26 -9.59 -6.33
C GLU A 105 -31.65 -9.28 -6.92
N ARG A 106 -31.86 -8.06 -7.45
CA ARG A 106 -33.10 -7.71 -8.16
C ARG A 106 -33.21 -8.36 -9.54
N ARG A 107 -32.09 -8.60 -10.25
CA ARG A 107 -32.10 -9.28 -11.55
C ARG A 107 -32.33 -10.79 -11.41
N ASP A 108 -31.70 -11.40 -10.41
CA ASP A 108 -31.78 -12.84 -10.15
C ASP A 108 -33.03 -13.21 -9.35
N GLY A 109 -33.80 -12.22 -8.85
CA GLY A 109 -35.00 -12.44 -8.05
C GLY A 109 -34.74 -12.95 -6.63
N VAL A 110 -33.48 -13.10 -6.24
CA VAL A 110 -33.04 -13.65 -4.94
C VAL A 110 -32.95 -12.55 -3.87
N ASN A 111 -33.86 -11.56 -3.92
CA ASN A 111 -33.86 -10.49 -2.94
C ASN A 111 -34.54 -10.98 -1.64
N LYS A 112 -33.75 -11.48 -0.68
CA LYS A 112 -34.22 -11.93 0.65
C LYS A 112 -35.06 -10.90 1.39
N ASP A 113 -34.85 -9.61 1.09
CA ASP A 113 -35.59 -8.50 1.70
C ASP A 113 -37.08 -8.52 1.30
N TYR A 114 -37.45 -9.22 0.21
CA TYR A 114 -38.85 -9.38 -0.23
C TYR A 114 -39.51 -10.67 0.27
N GLU A 115 -38.76 -11.71 0.61
CA GLU A 115 -39.32 -12.94 1.21
C GLU A 115 -40.15 -12.62 2.45
N GLU A 116 -39.61 -11.78 3.33
CA GLU A 116 -40.32 -11.35 4.54
C GLU A 116 -41.57 -10.53 4.19
N THR A 117 -41.53 -9.69 3.16
CA THR A 117 -42.71 -8.93 2.72
C THR A 117 -43.75 -9.78 1.98
N GLU A 118 -43.36 -10.86 1.30
CA GLU A 118 -44.28 -11.80 0.63
C GLU A 118 -44.97 -12.70 1.67
N LEU A 119 -44.24 -13.17 2.68
CA LEU A 119 -44.81 -13.87 3.85
C LEU A 119 -45.70 -12.94 4.69
N ILE A 120 -45.31 -11.67 4.87
CA ILE A 120 -46.15 -10.66 5.53
C ILE A 120 -47.35 -10.29 4.66
N SER A 121 -47.24 -10.16 3.33
CA SER A 121 -48.37 -9.83 2.45
C SER A 121 -49.43 -10.94 2.44
N THR A 122 -48.97 -12.20 2.40
CA THR A 122 -49.86 -13.37 2.45
C THR A 122 -50.51 -13.58 3.81
N THR A 123 -49.85 -13.21 4.93
CA THR A 123 -50.43 -13.27 6.28
C THR A 123 -51.16 -11.99 6.72
N ALA A 124 -50.86 -10.83 6.12
CA ALA A 124 -51.48 -9.55 6.44
C ALA A 124 -52.93 -9.43 5.94
N ASN A 125 -53.31 -10.18 4.91
CA ASN A 125 -54.71 -10.24 4.47
C ASN A 125 -55.65 -10.90 5.51
N TYR A 126 -55.12 -11.56 6.55
CA TYR A 126 -55.90 -12.11 7.67
C TYR A 126 -55.88 -11.26 8.94
N ARG A 127 -55.12 -10.15 8.98
CA ARG A 127 -54.98 -9.29 10.18
C ARG A 127 -55.77 -7.98 10.02
N ALA A 128 -57.01 -8.08 9.56
CA ALA A 128 -57.96 -6.97 9.48
C ALA A 128 -58.55 -6.60 10.85
N VAL A 129 -57.69 -6.27 11.83
CA VAL A 129 -58.05 -5.55 13.06
C VAL A 129 -56.99 -4.48 13.31
N GLY A 130 -57.44 -3.24 13.52
CA GLY A 130 -56.68 -2.00 13.32
C GLY A 130 -55.35 -1.82 14.08
N PRO A 131 -54.55 -0.80 13.70
CA PRO A 131 -53.22 -0.57 14.23
C PRO A 131 -53.31 -0.16 15.71
N THR A 132 -52.70 -0.98 16.58
CA THR A 132 -52.52 -0.65 18.00
C THR A 132 -51.36 0.34 18.14
N ALA A 133 -51.62 1.46 18.83
CA ALA A 133 -50.76 2.65 19.03
C ALA A 133 -49.39 2.44 19.74
N GLU A 134 -48.92 1.20 19.87
CA GLU A 134 -47.63 0.87 20.53
C GLU A 134 -46.50 0.63 19.51
N ALA A 135 -46.79 0.48 18.21
CA ALA A 135 -45.77 0.26 17.18
C ALA A 135 -45.00 1.54 16.77
N ASP A 136 -45.62 2.71 16.89
CA ASP A 136 -45.01 3.99 16.48
C ASP A 136 -43.92 4.47 17.45
N LYS A 137 -43.96 4.02 18.71
CA LYS A 137 -42.96 4.37 19.73
C LYS A 137 -41.60 3.72 19.45
N SER A 138 -41.59 2.50 18.91
CA SER A 138 -40.36 1.74 18.63
C SER A 138 -39.60 2.23 17.39
N ALA A 139 -40.31 2.67 16.35
CA ALA A 139 -39.70 3.16 15.11
C ALA A 139 -39.04 4.54 15.30
N ALA A 140 -39.70 5.44 16.05
CA ALA A 140 -39.18 6.77 16.35
C ALA A 140 -37.96 6.73 17.28
N GLU A 141 -37.93 5.80 18.24
CA GLU A 141 -36.83 5.64 19.19
C GLU A 141 -35.60 4.99 18.54
N LYS A 142 -35.79 3.96 17.69
CA LYS A 142 -34.71 3.40 16.84
C LYS A 142 -34.11 4.46 15.94
N ARG A 143 -34.95 5.33 15.35
CA ARG A 143 -34.47 6.46 14.54
C ARG A 143 -33.63 7.45 15.35
N ARG A 144 -33.96 7.69 16.62
CA ARG A 144 -33.16 8.56 17.51
C ARG A 144 -31.83 7.91 17.90
N GLN A 145 -31.81 6.61 18.20
CA GLN A 145 -30.58 5.86 18.51
C GLN A 145 -29.63 5.83 17.30
N LEU A 146 -30.16 5.57 16.11
CA LEU A 146 -29.37 5.52 14.86
C LEU A 146 -28.74 6.88 14.54
N ILE A 147 -29.48 7.98 14.77
CA ILE A 147 -28.98 9.36 14.62
C ILE A 147 -27.90 9.69 15.67
N GLN A 148 -28.00 9.12 16.88
CA GLN A 148 -27.07 9.36 17.98
C GLN A 148 -25.78 8.56 17.84
N GLU A 149 -25.87 7.32 17.35
CA GLU A 149 -24.76 6.43 17.03
C GLU A 149 -23.94 6.95 15.84
N SER A 150 -24.60 7.51 14.82
CA SER A 150 -23.94 8.19 13.71
C SER A 150 -23.29 9.53 14.10
N LYS A 151 -23.63 10.09 15.27
CA LYS A 151 -23.12 11.38 15.74
C LYS A 151 -21.69 11.31 16.30
N PHE A 152 -21.17 10.11 16.57
CA PHE A 152 -19.97 9.90 17.40
C PHE A 152 -18.92 8.97 16.77
N LEU A 153 -18.97 8.78 15.45
CA LEU A 153 -18.08 7.86 14.72
C LEU A 153 -17.48 8.61 13.49
N GLY A 154 -16.62 9.61 13.63
CA GLY A 154 -15.38 9.57 14.41
C GLY A 154 -14.15 9.36 13.50
N GLY A 155 -14.06 10.10 12.40
CA GLY A 155 -12.92 10.04 11.47
C GLY A 155 -13.08 10.82 10.16
N ASP A 156 -14.23 11.44 9.94
CA ASP A 156 -14.54 12.34 8.85
C ASP A 156 -14.43 13.80 9.32
N MET A 157 -13.95 14.69 8.43
CA MET A 157 -13.69 16.11 8.73
C MET A 157 -14.92 16.84 9.32
N GLU A 158 -16.13 16.32 9.09
CA GLU A 158 -17.39 16.94 9.51
C GLU A 158 -17.81 16.61 10.96
N HIS A 159 -17.35 15.49 11.53
CA HIS A 159 -17.70 15.08 12.92
C HIS A 159 -16.51 15.12 13.88
N THR A 160 -15.28 15.31 13.38
CA THR A 160 -14.12 15.70 14.20
C THR A 160 -14.11 17.21 14.47
N HIS A 161 -14.01 17.62 15.73
CA HIS A 161 -13.80 19.03 16.07
C HIS A 161 -12.37 19.47 15.72
N LEU A 162 -12.23 20.20 14.62
CA LEU A 162 -10.96 20.83 14.25
C LEU A 162 -10.68 22.00 15.20
N VAL A 163 -9.75 21.80 16.14
CA VAL A 163 -9.30 22.85 17.04
C VAL A 163 -8.44 23.83 16.25
N LYS A 164 -8.83 25.11 16.23
CA LYS A 164 -8.12 26.17 15.50
C LYS A 164 -6.66 26.22 15.93
N GLY A 165 -5.75 26.03 14.98
CA GLY A 165 -4.31 26.08 15.22
C GLY A 165 -3.67 24.78 15.72
N LEU A 166 -4.41 23.66 15.76
CA LEU A 166 -3.82 22.34 15.97
C LEU A 166 -2.71 22.06 14.95
N ASP A 167 -2.98 22.32 13.66
CA ASP A 167 -2.01 22.15 12.59
C ASP A 167 -0.76 23.01 12.81
N PHE A 168 -0.93 24.22 13.33
CA PHE A 168 0.19 25.11 13.63
C PHE A 168 1.00 24.61 14.83
N ALA A 169 0.35 24.10 15.87
CA ALA A 169 1.02 23.48 17.01
C ALA A 169 1.76 22.18 16.61
N LEU A 170 1.15 21.37 15.75
CA LEU A 170 1.77 20.17 15.18
C LEU A 170 2.98 20.55 14.31
N LEU A 171 2.86 21.56 13.45
CA LEU A 171 3.98 22.08 12.66
C LEU A 171 5.10 22.64 13.53
N GLN A 172 4.77 23.37 14.60
CA GLN A 172 5.78 23.85 15.55
C GLN A 172 6.51 22.69 16.24
N LYS A 173 5.79 21.66 16.68
CA LYS A 173 6.39 20.45 17.27
C LYS A 173 7.29 19.73 16.28
N VAL A 174 6.82 19.50 15.05
CA VAL A 174 7.61 18.82 14.01
C VAL A 174 8.85 19.64 13.66
N ARG A 175 8.73 20.97 13.52
CA ARG A 175 9.89 21.85 13.31
C ARG A 175 10.89 21.78 14.46
N ALA A 176 10.41 21.86 15.70
CA ALA A 176 11.27 21.76 16.88
C ALA A 176 11.97 20.39 16.95
N GLU A 177 11.26 19.31 16.62
CA GLU A 177 11.80 17.95 16.61
C GLU A 177 12.88 17.78 15.53
N ILE A 178 12.68 18.31 14.33
CA ILE A 178 13.70 18.31 13.26
C ILE A 178 14.94 19.07 13.73
N THR A 179 14.78 20.30 14.24
CA THR A 179 15.92 21.11 14.69
C THR A 179 16.66 20.49 15.89
N SER A 180 15.95 19.80 16.79
CA SER A 180 16.57 19.08 17.91
C SER A 180 17.42 17.92 17.41
N LYS A 181 16.88 17.13 16.47
CA LYS A 181 17.61 15.99 15.88
C LYS A 181 18.85 16.45 15.12
N GLU A 182 18.73 17.51 14.30
CA GLU A 182 19.87 18.08 13.58
C GLU A 182 20.97 18.54 14.53
N LYS A 183 20.60 19.22 15.62
CA LYS A 183 21.56 19.66 16.64
C LYS A 183 22.21 18.49 17.38
N GLU A 184 21.44 17.47 17.75
CA GLU A 184 21.96 16.26 18.39
C GLU A 184 22.94 15.52 17.47
N GLU A 185 22.64 15.44 16.17
CA GLU A 185 23.53 14.87 15.16
C GLU A 185 24.83 15.70 15.00
N GLU A 186 24.74 17.02 14.96
CA GLU A 186 25.92 17.91 14.95
C GLU A 186 26.79 17.73 16.19
N ASP A 187 26.20 17.68 17.39
CA ASP A 187 26.91 17.47 18.64
C ASP A 187 27.60 16.09 18.67
N MET A 188 26.95 15.06 18.12
CA MET A 188 27.54 13.72 17.99
C MET A 188 28.71 13.72 17.00
N MET A 189 28.56 14.36 15.85
CA MET A 189 29.63 14.50 14.86
C MET A 189 30.81 15.31 15.41
N GLU A 190 30.56 16.35 16.19
CA GLU A 190 31.61 17.15 16.83
C GLU A 190 32.39 16.34 17.88
N LYS A 191 31.69 15.53 18.69
CA LYS A 191 32.33 14.61 19.65
C LYS A 191 33.22 13.59 18.95
N VAL A 192 32.71 12.94 17.89
CA VAL A 192 33.49 11.98 17.09
C VAL A 192 34.73 12.65 16.48
N GLN A 193 34.60 13.88 15.97
CA GLN A 193 35.75 14.63 15.46
C GLN A 193 36.77 15.00 16.54
N LYS A 194 36.31 15.42 17.73
CA LYS A 194 37.18 15.71 18.88
C LYS A 194 37.94 14.46 19.34
N GLU A 195 37.26 13.32 19.43
CA GLU A 195 37.85 12.03 19.75
C GLU A 195 38.87 11.60 18.70
N ALA A 196 38.53 11.68 17.41
CA ALA A 196 39.45 11.37 16.32
C ALA A 196 40.72 12.25 16.36
N LYS A 197 40.58 13.55 16.60
CA LYS A 197 41.72 14.47 16.79
C LYS A 197 42.56 14.10 18.02
N ASN A 198 41.91 13.68 19.10
CA ASN A 198 42.61 13.24 20.31
C ASN A 198 43.40 11.95 20.07
N ILE A 199 42.79 10.94 19.44
CA ILE A 199 43.45 9.68 19.06
C ILE A 199 44.63 9.97 18.13
N TYR A 200 44.42 10.78 17.10
CA TYR A 200 45.49 11.17 16.18
C TYR A 200 46.65 11.83 16.92
N ARG A 201 46.36 12.71 17.88
CA ARG A 201 47.38 13.34 18.71
C ARG A 201 48.16 12.32 19.55
N VAL A 202 47.51 11.35 20.16
CA VAL A 202 48.16 10.32 20.99
C VAL A 202 48.98 9.33 20.14
N VAL A 203 48.46 8.92 18.99
CA VAL A 203 49.13 7.91 18.17
C VAL A 203 50.27 8.49 17.33
N PHE A 204 50.07 9.68 16.77
CA PHE A 204 51.00 10.25 15.77
C PHE A 204 51.77 11.47 16.26
N ARG A 205 51.37 12.10 17.38
CA ARG A 205 51.95 13.38 17.83
C ARG A 205 52.64 13.30 19.20
N SER A 206 52.21 12.43 20.11
CA SER A 206 53.07 12.07 21.24
C SER A 206 54.13 11.08 20.77
N GLY A 207 55.38 11.39 21.08
CA GLY A 207 56.51 10.53 20.75
C GLY A 207 56.38 9.13 21.37
N VAL A 208 57.23 8.22 20.89
CA VAL A 208 57.31 6.83 21.37
C VAL A 208 57.29 6.84 22.90
N THR A 209 56.30 6.19 23.51
CA THR A 209 56.24 6.04 24.95
C THR A 209 57.50 5.29 25.37
N GLU A 210 58.40 5.95 26.11
CA GLU A 210 59.60 5.32 26.63
C GLU A 210 59.17 4.15 27.51
N ARG A 211 59.53 2.92 27.11
CA ARG A 211 59.28 1.75 27.95
C ARG A 211 60.29 1.77 29.07
N ASN A 212 59.80 1.71 30.30
CA ASN A 212 60.68 1.62 31.45
C ASN A 212 61.29 0.21 31.51
N GLU A 213 62.59 0.13 31.17
CA GLU A 213 63.41 -1.09 31.15
C GLU A 213 63.42 -1.84 32.50
N LEU A 214 63.12 -1.14 33.61
CA LEU A 214 63.08 -1.72 34.97
C LEU A 214 61.93 -2.71 35.19
N PHE A 215 60.90 -2.72 34.32
CA PHE A 215 59.72 -3.58 34.43
C PHE A 215 59.70 -4.72 33.41
N LEU A 216 60.83 -5.05 32.79
CA LEU A 216 60.92 -6.21 31.90
C LEU A 216 60.65 -7.50 32.69
N PRO A 217 59.82 -8.44 32.20
CA PRO A 217 59.39 -9.64 32.92
C PRO A 217 60.49 -10.70 33.12
N ALA A 218 61.78 -10.33 33.01
CA ALA A 218 62.92 -11.25 33.04
C ALA A 218 63.89 -11.05 34.22
N LEU A 219 63.63 -10.14 35.16
CA LEU A 219 64.52 -9.88 36.31
C LEU A 219 64.01 -10.39 37.66
N TRP A 220 62.83 -11.01 37.71
CA TRP A 220 62.26 -11.62 38.92
C TRP A 220 62.13 -13.12 38.69
N GLY A 221 63.26 -13.83 38.71
CA GLY A 221 63.33 -15.28 38.88
C GLY A 221 63.38 -15.66 40.37
N PRO A 222 63.01 -16.92 40.72
CA PRO A 222 62.86 -17.40 42.10
C PRO A 222 64.16 -17.41 42.92
#